data_AF-A0A024HC68-F1
#
_entry.id   AF-A0A024HC68-F1
#
_cell.length_a   1.000
_cell.length_b   1.000
_cell.length_c   1.000
_cell.angle_alpha   90.00
_cell.angle_beta   90.00
_cell.angle_gamma   90.00
#
_symmetry.space_group_name_H-M   'P 1'
#
loop_
_entity.id
_entity.type
_entity.pdbx_description
1 polymer ?
#
loop_
_entity_poly.entity_id
_entity_poly.type
_entity_poly.pdbx_seq_one_letter_code
_entity_poly.pdbx_strand_id
1 'polypeptide(L)'
;MSDLSILFPKAEEVLLGRRRVEIRPVAFEHFAEFGAAAKGLIELVGAGSTLEIATYAEQHAAELGKVVVHCTNLSRWRVRRLPASVIVQLVAHVVRANADFFGQAQVATAKALRGPLSPSG
;
A
#
# COMPACT_ATOMS: atom_id res chain seq x y z
N MET A 1 -3.06 -13.92 -22.30
CA MET A 1 -3.96 -12.88 -21.75
C MET A 1 -3.67 -12.73 -20.25
N SER A 2 -2.45 -12.30 -19.89
CA SER A 2 -1.92 -12.50 -18.52
C SER A 2 -1.42 -11.21 -17.87
N ASP A 3 -1.47 -10.08 -18.57
CA ASP A 3 -0.80 -8.84 -18.13
C ASP A 3 -1.70 -7.88 -17.33
N LEU A 4 -3.03 -8.08 -17.34
CA LEU A 4 -3.98 -7.21 -16.62
C LEU A 4 -4.25 -7.63 -15.17
N SER A 5 -4.09 -8.92 -14.83
CA SER A 5 -4.19 -9.40 -13.44
C SER A 5 -3.06 -8.89 -12.54
N ILE A 6 -2.05 -8.27 -13.14
CA ILE A 6 -0.88 -7.70 -12.48
C ILE A 6 -1.18 -6.28 -11.99
N LEU A 7 -2.00 -5.52 -12.73
CA LEU A 7 -2.42 -4.18 -12.35
C LEU A 7 -3.45 -4.19 -11.21
N PHE A 8 -4.15 -5.32 -11.04
CA PHE A 8 -5.19 -5.51 -10.04
C PHE A 8 -4.95 -6.84 -9.31
N PRO A 9 -4.14 -6.85 -8.23
CA PRO A 9 -3.91 -8.06 -7.44
C PRO A 9 -5.23 -8.71 -6.98
N LYS A 10 -5.22 -10.01 -6.72
CA LYS A 10 -6.41 -10.64 -6.13
C LYS A 10 -6.57 -10.14 -4.70
N ALA A 11 -7.81 -9.91 -4.28
CA ALA A 11 -8.08 -9.56 -2.90
C ALA A 11 -7.55 -10.65 -1.96
N GLU A 12 -6.86 -10.24 -0.89
CA GLU A 12 -6.27 -11.13 0.11
C GLU A 12 -7.01 -10.98 1.43
N GLU A 13 -7.29 -12.08 2.13
CA GLU A 13 -7.83 -12.02 3.48
C GLU A 13 -6.72 -12.03 4.52
N VAL A 14 -6.73 -11.05 5.42
CA VAL A 14 -5.84 -10.96 6.57
C VAL A 14 -6.64 -11.11 7.85
N LEU A 15 -6.14 -11.93 8.78
CA LEU A 15 -6.72 -12.07 10.10
C LEU A 15 -6.13 -11.00 11.05
N LEU A 16 -6.98 -10.11 11.55
CA LEU A 16 -6.63 -9.13 12.58
C LEU A 16 -7.39 -9.44 13.86
N GLY A 17 -6.68 -10.01 14.83
CA GLY A 17 -7.26 -10.57 16.04
C GLY A 17 -8.26 -11.68 15.70
N ARG A 18 -9.56 -11.42 15.91
CA ARG A 18 -10.65 -12.36 15.62
C ARG A 18 -11.43 -12.04 14.34
N ARG A 19 -10.95 -11.10 13.51
CA ARG A 19 -11.68 -10.61 12.32
C ARG A 19 -10.90 -10.87 11.05
N ARG A 20 -11.61 -11.33 10.02
CA ARG A 20 -11.07 -11.38 8.65
C ARG A 20 -11.33 -10.04 7.99
N VAL A 21 -10.25 -9.44 7.48
CA VAL A 21 -10.29 -8.21 6.71
C VAL A 21 -9.83 -8.54 5.30
N GLU A 22 -10.67 -8.22 4.33
CA GLU A 22 -10.32 -8.35 2.92
C GLU A 22 -9.50 -7.11 2.53
N ILE A 23 -8.31 -7.34 1.99
CA ILE A 23 -7.42 -6.34 1.40
C ILE A 23 -7.67 -6.35 -0.10
N ARG A 24 -7.90 -5.17 -0.68
CA ARG A 24 -8.24 -4.97 -2.09
C ARG A 24 -7.10 -4.25 -2.82
N PRO A 25 -7.04 -4.39 -4.15
CA PRO A 25 -6.20 -3.55 -4.99
C PRO A 25 -6.44 -2.08 -4.75
N VAL A 26 -5.36 -1.30 -4.78
CA VAL A 26 -5.45 0.16 -4.84
C VAL A 26 -6.03 0.53 -6.21
N ALA A 27 -7.12 1.28 -6.22
CA ALA A 27 -7.69 1.84 -7.45
C ALA A 27 -6.86 3.05 -7.93
N PHE A 28 -6.80 3.28 -9.24
CA PHE A 28 -6.05 4.39 -9.87
C PHE A 28 -6.28 5.75 -9.21
N GLU A 29 -7.52 6.06 -8.83
CA GLU A 29 -7.89 7.32 -8.18
C GLU A 29 -7.27 7.52 -6.77
N HIS A 30 -6.88 6.44 -6.10
CA HIS A 30 -6.31 6.46 -4.74
C HIS A 30 -4.78 6.30 -4.72
N PHE A 31 -4.12 6.25 -5.87
CA PHE A 31 -2.67 5.98 -5.94
C PHE A 31 -1.82 7.04 -5.23
N ALA A 32 -2.18 8.31 -5.33
CA ALA A 32 -1.44 9.38 -4.68
C ALA A 32 -1.48 9.23 -3.14
N GLU A 33 -2.67 8.93 -2.60
CA GLU A 33 -2.87 8.71 -1.17
C GLU A 33 -2.13 7.47 -0.68
N PHE A 34 -2.20 6.38 -1.46
CA PHE A 34 -1.42 5.17 -1.19
C PHE A 34 0.08 5.46 -1.21
N GLY A 35 0.59 6.15 -2.23
CA GLY A 35 2.02 6.43 -2.39
C GLY A 35 2.59 7.26 -1.24
N ALA A 36 1.84 8.26 -0.77
CA ALA A 36 2.20 9.06 0.40
C ALA A 36 2.29 8.20 1.68
N ALA A 37 1.29 7.33 1.91
CA ALA A 37 1.27 6.43 3.06
C ALA A 37 2.40 5.38 3.00
N ALA A 38 2.64 4.79 1.83
CA ALA A 38 3.68 3.80 1.62
C ALA A 38 5.08 4.39 1.85
N LYS A 39 5.33 5.60 1.32
CA LYS A 39 6.60 6.31 1.52
C LYS A 39 6.92 6.48 3.01
N GLY A 40 5.98 7.05 3.77
CA GLY A 40 6.20 7.30 5.20
C GLY A 40 6.43 6.01 6.00
N LEU A 41 5.70 4.94 5.69
CA LEU A 41 5.93 3.63 6.32
C LEU A 41 7.31 3.03 5.98
N ILE A 42 7.74 3.11 4.72
CA ILE A 42 9.05 2.58 4.29
C ILE A 42 10.19 3.36 4.97
N GLU A 43 10.09 4.68 5.05
CA GLU A 43 11.07 5.54 5.73
C GLU A 43 11.19 5.17 7.22
N LEU A 44 10.06 4.93 7.88
CA LEU A 44 10.04 4.54 9.29
C LEU A 44 10.58 3.14 9.57
N VAL A 45 10.25 2.17 8.72
CA VAL A 45 10.80 0.81 8.86
C VAL A 45 12.31 0.83 8.65
N GLY A 46 12.82 1.67 7.75
CA GLY A 46 14.25 1.88 7.54
C GLY A 46 14.97 2.50 8.74
N ALA A 47 14.30 3.33 9.54
CA ALA A 47 14.87 3.95 10.74
C ALA A 47 14.95 3.00 11.96
N GLY A 48 14.08 1.97 12.02
CA GLY A 48 14.20 0.86 12.97
C GLY A 48 13.78 1.15 14.42
N SER A 49 13.26 2.34 14.73
CA SER A 49 12.81 2.70 16.09
C SER A 49 11.32 2.42 16.31
N THR A 50 10.99 1.52 17.23
CA THR A 50 9.61 1.20 17.61
C THR A 50 8.84 2.42 18.15
N LEU A 51 9.53 3.34 18.83
CA LEU A 51 8.94 4.57 19.36
C LEU A 51 8.55 5.53 18.23
N GLU A 52 9.38 5.65 17.21
CA GLU A 52 9.08 6.46 16.02
C GLU A 52 7.90 5.88 15.27
N ILE A 53 7.81 4.55 15.14
CA ILE A 53 6.66 3.85 14.53
C ILE A 53 5.36 4.17 15.27
N ALA A 54 5.37 4.07 16.59
CA ALA A 54 4.19 4.41 17.40
C ALA A 54 3.79 5.89 17.25
N THR A 55 4.78 6.79 17.26
CA THR A 55 4.56 8.24 17.17
C THR A 55 3.99 8.63 15.80
N TYR A 56 4.57 8.09 14.73
CA TYR A 56 4.06 8.28 13.37
C TYR A 56 2.65 7.72 13.19
N ALA A 57 2.38 6.53 13.76
CA ALA A 57 1.06 5.93 13.73
C ALA A 57 -0.01 6.87 14.30
N GLU A 58 0.28 7.51 15.43
CA GLU A 58 -0.63 8.45 16.09
C GLU A 58 -0.82 9.74 15.28
N GLN A 59 0.28 10.30 14.76
CA GLN A 59 0.25 11.55 14.00
C GLN A 59 -0.46 11.42 12.66
N HIS A 60 -0.32 10.28 11.98
CA HIS A 60 -0.83 10.05 10.64
C HIS A 60 -2.04 9.10 10.58
N ALA A 61 -2.61 8.70 11.72
CA ALA A 61 -3.72 7.74 11.80
C ALA A 61 -4.89 8.06 10.86
N ALA A 62 -5.24 9.34 10.73
CA ALA A 62 -6.35 9.78 9.86
C ALA A 62 -6.04 9.60 8.37
N GLU A 63 -4.80 9.90 7.95
CA GLU A 63 -4.35 9.76 6.56
C GLU A 63 -4.19 8.29 6.19
N LEU A 64 -3.52 7.53 7.04
CA LEU A 64 -3.40 6.08 6.90
C LEU A 64 -4.78 5.40 6.88
N GLY A 65 -5.72 5.90 7.68
CA GLY A 65 -7.11 5.45 7.70
C GLY A 65 -7.82 5.60 6.35
N LYS A 66 -7.51 6.63 5.54
CA LYS A 66 -8.08 6.76 4.19
C LYS A 66 -7.66 5.61 3.31
N VAL A 67 -6.37 5.26 3.31
CA VAL A 67 -5.86 4.12 2.55
C VAL A 67 -6.55 2.82 2.97
N VAL A 68 -6.73 2.61 4.28
CA VAL A 68 -7.47 1.45 4.81
C VAL A 68 -8.93 1.42 4.32
N VAL A 69 -9.62 2.56 4.29
CA VAL A 69 -11.01 2.64 3.80
C VAL A 69 -11.11 2.22 2.34
N HIS A 70 -10.15 2.62 1.50
CA HIS A 70 -10.19 2.37 0.07
C HIS A 70 -9.72 0.96 -0.29
N CYS A 71 -8.77 0.43 0.47
CA CYS A 71 -8.12 -0.84 0.17
C CYS A 71 -8.61 -1.99 1.05
N THR A 72 -9.71 -1.82 1.79
CA THR A 72 -10.29 -2.91 2.60
C THR A 72 -11.81 -2.97 2.53
N ASN A 73 -12.39 -4.05 3.06
CA ASN A 73 -13.84 -4.16 3.27
C ASN A 73 -14.36 -3.45 4.54
N LEU A 74 -13.53 -2.66 5.24
CA LEU A 74 -13.94 -1.94 6.43
C LEU A 74 -14.66 -0.64 6.08
N SER A 75 -15.77 -0.37 6.77
CA SER A 75 -16.47 0.91 6.62
C SER A 75 -15.68 2.06 7.27
N ARG A 76 -15.84 3.28 6.75
CA ARG A 76 -15.23 4.52 7.32
C ARG A 76 -15.42 4.63 8.83
N TRP A 77 -16.61 4.31 9.32
CA TRP A 77 -16.91 4.35 10.75
C TRP A 77 -16.11 3.31 11.55
N ARG A 78 -15.93 2.10 11.01
CA ARG A 78 -15.09 1.07 11.64
C ARG A 78 -13.64 1.51 11.68
N VAL A 79 -13.11 2.03 10.56
CA VAL A 79 -11.73 2.51 10.47
C VAL A 79 -11.46 3.63 11.49
N ARG A 80 -12.37 4.59 11.63
CA ARG A 80 -12.26 5.67 12.65
C ARG A 80 -12.20 5.18 14.10
N ARG A 81 -12.63 3.94 14.39
CA ARG A 81 -12.61 3.35 15.73
C ARG A 81 -11.45 2.39 15.95
N LEU A 82 -10.60 2.19 14.95
CA LEU A 82 -9.43 1.33 15.09
C LEU A 82 -8.34 2.03 15.89
N PRO A 83 -7.59 1.29 16.74
CA PRO A 83 -6.34 1.79 17.30
C PRO A 83 -5.34 2.12 16.18
N ALA A 84 -4.51 3.14 16.39
CA ALA A 84 -3.49 3.57 15.43
C ALA A 84 -2.54 2.44 15.01
N SER A 85 -2.17 1.56 15.94
CA SER A 85 -1.35 0.38 15.68
C SER A 85 -1.99 -0.59 14.68
N VAL A 86 -3.31 -0.80 14.76
CA VAL A 86 -4.06 -1.65 13.84
C VAL A 86 -4.15 -1.02 12.46
N ILE A 87 -4.28 0.31 12.40
CA ILE A 87 -4.25 1.05 11.13
C ILE A 87 -2.90 0.86 10.43
N VAL A 88 -1.79 1.03 11.16
CA VAL A 88 -0.43 0.80 10.61
C VAL A 88 -0.25 -0.63 10.11
N GLN A 89 -0.68 -1.62 10.89
CA GLN A 89 -0.62 -3.03 10.46
C GLN A 89 -1.42 -3.25 9.17
N LEU A 90 -2.64 -2.71 9.09
CA LEU A 90 -3.47 -2.80 7.89
C LEU A 90 -2.79 -2.16 6.69
N VAL A 91 -2.22 -0.95 6.83
CA VAL A 91 -1.52 -0.30 5.72
C VAL A 91 -0.29 -1.10 5.31
N ALA A 92 0.47 -1.69 6.25
CA ALA A 92 1.58 -2.58 5.91
C ALA A 92 1.13 -3.79 5.08
N HIS A 93 0.00 -4.41 5.44
CA HIS A 93 -0.60 -5.48 4.63
C HIS A 93 -1.05 -5.00 3.25
N VAL A 94 -1.64 -3.80 3.15
CA VAL A 94 -2.03 -3.18 1.88
C VAL A 94 -0.81 -2.93 1.01
N VAL A 95 0.27 -2.37 1.57
CA VAL A 95 1.54 -2.14 0.86
C VAL A 95 2.10 -3.46 0.35
N ARG A 96 2.15 -4.51 1.19
CA ARG A 96 2.62 -5.83 0.77
C ARG A 96 1.78 -6.42 -0.36
N ALA A 97 0.45 -6.40 -0.23
CA ALA A 97 -0.47 -6.97 -1.22
C ALA A 97 -0.45 -6.21 -2.56
N ASN A 98 -0.03 -4.95 -2.54
CA ASN A 98 0.09 -4.10 -3.73
C ASN A 98 1.55 -3.89 -4.17
N ALA A 99 2.55 -4.51 -3.52
CA ALA A 99 3.97 -4.27 -3.80
C ALA A 99 4.38 -4.74 -5.20
N ASP A 100 3.78 -5.83 -5.68
CA ASP A 100 4.06 -6.40 -7.01
C ASP A 100 3.70 -5.41 -8.14
N PHE A 101 2.66 -4.59 -7.93
CA PHE A 101 2.34 -3.49 -8.84
C PHE A 101 3.52 -2.52 -8.98
N PHE A 102 4.10 -2.08 -7.85
CA PHE A 102 5.20 -1.11 -7.84
C PHE A 102 6.50 -1.69 -8.37
N GLY A 103 6.82 -2.94 -8.04
CA GLY A 103 8.02 -3.61 -8.56
C GLY A 103 7.99 -3.72 -10.08
N GLN A 104 6.83 -4.07 -10.66
CA GLN A 104 6.69 -4.16 -12.10
C GLN A 104 6.55 -2.79 -12.78
N ALA A 105 5.88 -1.83 -12.14
CA ALA A 105 5.85 -0.44 -12.62
C ALA A 105 7.27 0.14 -12.71
N GLN A 106 8.12 -0.10 -11.70
CA GLN A 106 9.52 0.31 -11.72
C GLN A 106 10.29 -0.34 -12.89
N VAL A 107 10.09 -1.64 -13.15
CA VAL A 107 10.71 -2.33 -14.29
C VAL A 107 10.20 -1.78 -15.63
N ALA A 108 8.91 -1.52 -15.75
CA ALA A 108 8.31 -0.95 -16.96
C ALA A 108 8.82 0.47 -17.23
N THR A 109 8.87 1.32 -16.20
CA THR A 109 9.46 2.66 -16.28
C THR A 109 10.94 2.60 -16.62
N ALA A 110 11.71 1.71 -16.00
CA ALA A 110 13.13 1.54 -16.34
C ALA A 110 13.34 1.09 -17.80
N LYS A 111 12.47 0.22 -18.33
CA LYS A 111 12.47 -0.16 -19.75
C LYS A 111 12.12 1.02 -20.66
N ALA A 112 11.09 1.79 -20.32
CA ALA A 112 10.68 2.97 -21.07
C ALA A 112 11.77 4.06 -21.10
N LEU A 113 12.45 4.29 -19.98
CA LEU A 113 13.55 5.25 -19.85
C LEU A 113 14.83 4.81 -20.56
N ARG A 114 15.04 3.49 -20.75
CA ARG A 114 16.20 2.95 -21.49
C ARG A 114 16.06 3.09 -23.00
N GLY A 115 14.85 3.37 -23.52
CA GLY A 115 14.59 3.53 -24.95
C GLY A 115 14.84 2.26 -25.80
N PRO A 116 14.35 2.19 -27.04
CA PRO A 116 14.83 1.20 -27.99
C PRO A 116 16.32 1.47 -28.23
N LEU A 117 17.17 0.45 -28.12
CA LEU A 117 18.54 0.52 -28.62
C LEU A 117 18.47 1.04 -30.06
N SER A 118 19.02 2.23 -30.32
CA SER A 118 19.16 2.76 -31.68
C SER A 118 19.73 1.66 -32.57
N PRO A 119 19.16 1.39 -33.75
CA PRO A 119 19.82 0.54 -34.71
C PRO A 119 21.11 1.27 -35.12
N SER A 120 22.26 0.68 -34.79
CA SER A 120 23.53 1.06 -35.36
C SER A 120 23.47 0.82 -36.87
N GLY A 121 23.30 1.91 -37.62
CA GLY A 121 23.61 1.98 -39.05
C GLY A 121 25.05 2.43 -39.26
#